data_AF-A0A5J4Q8F4-F1
#
_entry.id   AF-A0A5J4Q8F4-F1
#
_cell.length_a   1.000
_cell.length_b   1.000
_cell.length_c   1.000
_cell.angle_alpha   90.00
_cell.angle_beta   90.00
_cell.angle_gamma   90.00
#
_symmetry.space_group_name_H-M   'P 1'
#
loop_
_entity.id
_entity.type
_entity.pdbx_description
1 polymer ?
#
loop_
_entity_poly.entity_id
_entity_poly.type
_entity_poly.pdbx_seq_one_letter_code
_entity_poly.pdbx_strand_id
1 'polypeptide(L)'
;MNVIQRPSTKEFSTTMKDYIIDSDAVITFSVKYNNKTILEEEYVPDADFKIHVRKLGKFCQQALWGEWCTGSSLLQSSAAGTFEFYINNSLDISSYVMFCRMQTNKPAASAAWLSEINRKITRPDSKEYASTIITPGQAIQITVKKTDGTTLPAKTLYTHTGTLSVVTIDASPSRIATLFLIQQDAIRSYVLSVAGQNFEFLIDSTRYTEVWQFRYKNVYDMPEVLTAIGVIIVLAYSLLSGRVILRLIS
;
A
#
# COMPACT_ATOMS: atom_id res chain seq x y z
N MET A 1 24.89 24.46 -12.97
CA MET A 1 23.79 23.49 -12.86
C MET A 1 23.43 23.27 -11.41
N ASN A 2 22.17 23.49 -11.03
CA ASN A 2 21.69 23.31 -9.66
C ASN A 2 20.30 22.66 -9.64
N VAL A 3 20.06 21.69 -8.75
CA VAL A 3 18.75 21.04 -8.61
C VAL A 3 17.91 21.84 -7.61
N ILE A 4 16.86 22.50 -8.10
CA ILE A 4 15.94 23.32 -7.29
C ILE A 4 14.90 22.44 -6.59
N GLN A 5 14.37 21.46 -7.32
CA GLN A 5 13.38 20.52 -6.83
C GLN A 5 13.70 19.13 -7.33
N ARG A 6 13.49 18.13 -6.46
CA ARG A 6 13.61 16.71 -6.77
C ARG A 6 12.70 15.87 -5.86
N PRO A 7 12.47 14.59 -6.19
CA PRO A 7 11.81 13.64 -5.31
C PRO A 7 12.50 13.51 -3.94
N SER A 8 11.74 13.11 -2.93
CA SER A 8 12.28 12.73 -1.62
C SER A 8 12.84 11.30 -1.65
N THR A 9 13.52 10.87 -0.58
CA THR A 9 14.05 9.50 -0.45
C THR A 9 12.97 8.41 -0.38
N LYS A 10 11.74 8.78 -0.01
CA LYS A 10 10.58 7.88 0.03
C LYS A 10 9.34 8.63 -0.44
N GLU A 11 8.66 8.09 -1.44
CA GLU A 11 7.55 8.78 -2.12
C GLU A 11 6.42 7.81 -2.44
N PHE A 12 5.19 8.32 -2.44
CA PHE A 12 4.11 7.69 -3.19
C PHE A 12 4.17 8.20 -4.62
N SER A 13 3.99 7.31 -5.60
CA SER A 13 4.02 7.67 -7.02
C SER A 13 3.07 8.82 -7.39
N THR A 14 1.95 9.01 -6.69
CA THR A 14 1.06 10.17 -6.93
C THR A 14 1.51 11.48 -6.33
N THR A 15 2.34 11.46 -5.27
CA THR A 15 2.80 12.67 -4.56
C THR A 15 4.25 13.03 -4.87
N MET A 16 4.92 12.19 -5.67
CA MET A 16 6.30 12.37 -6.09
C MET A 16 6.48 13.71 -6.78
N LYS A 17 7.43 14.50 -6.29
CA LYS A 17 7.79 15.79 -6.88
C LYS A 17 8.49 15.60 -8.22
N ASP A 18 8.15 16.45 -9.17
CA ASP A 18 8.87 16.57 -10.44
C ASP A 18 10.25 17.20 -10.23
N TYR A 19 11.18 17.00 -11.18
CA TYR A 19 12.46 17.72 -11.15
C TYR A 19 12.32 19.14 -11.70
N ILE A 20 12.99 20.07 -11.04
CA ILE A 20 13.25 21.42 -11.55
C ILE A 20 14.75 21.64 -11.40
N ILE A 21 15.43 21.82 -12.53
CA ILE A 21 16.89 21.97 -12.60
C ILE A 21 17.19 23.31 -13.26
N ASP A 22 18.11 24.06 -12.65
CA ASP A 22 18.67 25.29 -13.18
C ASP A 22 19.92 24.97 -13.99
N SER A 23 19.90 25.20 -15.30
CA SER A 23 20.99 24.88 -16.22
C SER A 23 20.96 25.79 -17.44
N ASP A 24 22.13 26.24 -17.88
CA ASP A 24 22.38 26.95 -19.13
C ASP A 24 22.78 26.01 -20.29
N ALA A 25 22.91 24.71 -20.00
CA ALA A 25 23.28 23.67 -20.95
C ALA A 25 22.25 22.54 -21.00
N VAL A 26 22.23 21.83 -22.13
CA VAL A 26 21.50 20.58 -22.32
C VAL A 26 21.98 19.54 -21.31
N ILE A 27 21.07 18.77 -20.74
CA ILE A 27 21.38 17.67 -19.81
C ILE A 27 20.82 16.35 -20.34
N THR A 28 21.47 15.25 -19.98
CA THR A 28 20.90 13.91 -20.09
C THR A 28 20.29 13.53 -18.76
N PHE A 29 19.00 13.21 -18.74
CA PHE A 29 18.31 12.67 -17.57
C PHE A 29 18.01 11.20 -17.81
N SER A 30 18.36 10.35 -16.84
CA SER A 30 18.02 8.92 -16.93
C SER A 30 17.52 8.36 -15.60
N VAL A 31 16.68 7.34 -15.71
CA VAL A 31 16.08 6.64 -14.57
C VAL A 31 16.44 5.17 -14.66
N LYS A 32 16.98 4.63 -13.57
CA LYS A 32 17.18 3.18 -13.42
C LYS A 32 16.24 2.59 -12.39
N TYR A 33 15.76 1.38 -12.70
CA TYR A 33 14.96 0.56 -11.83
C TYR A 33 15.33 -0.91 -12.05
N ASN A 34 15.54 -1.68 -10.98
CA ASN A 34 15.99 -3.07 -11.05
C ASN A 34 17.23 -3.27 -11.95
N ASN A 35 18.24 -2.41 -11.76
CA ASN A 35 19.49 -2.39 -12.53
C ASN A 35 19.33 -2.19 -14.05
N LYS A 36 18.17 -1.71 -14.50
CA LYS A 36 17.90 -1.40 -15.92
C LYS A 36 17.59 0.08 -16.08
N THR A 37 18.17 0.71 -17.09
CA THR A 37 17.74 2.03 -17.53
C THR A 37 16.35 1.89 -18.16
N ILE A 38 15.37 2.57 -17.58
CA ILE A 38 13.96 2.56 -18.02
C ILE A 38 13.55 3.88 -18.67
N LEU A 39 14.34 4.94 -18.49
CA LEU A 39 14.20 6.23 -19.16
C LEU A 39 15.59 6.79 -19.42
N GLU A 40 15.80 7.35 -20.61
CA GLU A 40 16.97 8.14 -20.96
C GLU A 40 16.55 9.18 -21.99
N GLU A 41 16.64 10.45 -21.62
CA GLU A 41 16.15 11.57 -22.41
C GLU A 41 17.09 12.77 -22.27
N GLU A 42 17.19 13.57 -23.33
CA GLU A 42 17.88 14.85 -23.29
C GLU A 42 16.89 15.99 -23.09
N TYR A 43 17.26 16.94 -22.24
CA TYR A 43 16.44 18.10 -21.93
C TYR A 43 17.22 19.38 -22.22
N VAL A 44 16.58 20.27 -22.97
CA VAL A 44 17.08 21.62 -23.28
C VAL A 44 16.48 22.62 -22.29
N PRO A 45 17.26 23.55 -21.72
CA PRO A 45 16.73 24.61 -20.87
C PRO A 45 15.69 25.46 -21.59
N ASP A 46 14.68 25.91 -20.86
CA ASP A 46 13.73 26.90 -21.34
C ASP A 46 14.30 28.33 -21.30
N ALA A 47 13.46 29.33 -21.62
CA ALA A 47 13.84 30.73 -21.65
C ALA A 47 14.32 31.28 -20.27
N ASP A 48 13.94 30.63 -19.17
CA ASP A 48 14.33 30.98 -17.81
C ASP A 48 15.51 30.12 -17.29
N PHE A 49 16.19 29.41 -18.21
CA PHE A 49 17.27 28.47 -17.91
C PHE A 49 16.84 27.31 -16.99
N LYS A 50 15.56 26.91 -17.07
CA LYS A 50 15.01 25.80 -16.30
C LYS A 50 14.76 24.57 -17.15
N ILE A 51 14.98 23.43 -16.54
CA ILE A 51 14.63 22.11 -17.08
C ILE A 51 13.61 21.48 -16.14
N HIS A 52 12.48 21.07 -16.73
CA HIS A 52 11.37 20.46 -16.03
C HIS A 52 11.18 19.01 -16.48
N VAL A 53 11.52 18.05 -15.62
CA VAL A 53 11.19 16.63 -15.85
C VAL A 53 9.88 16.33 -15.13
N ARG A 54 8.79 16.23 -15.90
CA ARG A 54 7.42 16.21 -15.37
C ARG A 54 6.84 14.80 -15.35
N LYS A 55 5.83 14.60 -14.49
CA LYS A 55 5.03 13.36 -14.38
C LYS A 55 5.88 12.13 -14.02
N LEU A 56 7.00 12.33 -13.31
CA LEU A 56 7.89 11.24 -12.90
C LEU A 56 7.17 10.19 -12.06
N GLY A 57 6.33 10.66 -11.13
CA GLY A 57 5.49 9.79 -10.32
C GLY A 57 4.61 8.84 -11.14
N LYS A 58 3.96 9.36 -12.19
CA LYS A 58 3.14 8.56 -13.12
C LYS A 58 3.97 7.58 -13.93
N PHE A 59 5.18 7.99 -14.33
CA PHE A 59 6.13 7.12 -15.03
C PHE A 59 6.57 5.95 -14.13
N CYS A 60 7.06 6.22 -12.91
CA CYS A 60 7.44 5.19 -11.94
C CYS A 60 6.26 4.25 -11.62
N GLN A 61 5.03 4.79 -11.54
CA GLN A 61 3.83 4.00 -11.31
C GLN A 61 3.61 2.91 -12.37
N GLN A 62 3.99 3.13 -13.64
CA GLN A 62 3.80 2.13 -14.70
C GLN A 62 4.66 0.87 -14.50
N ALA A 63 5.74 0.97 -13.73
CA ALA A 63 6.63 -0.14 -13.43
C ALA A 63 6.24 -0.89 -12.14
N LEU A 64 5.18 -0.46 -11.44
CA LEU A 64 4.79 -1.00 -10.14
C LEU A 64 3.36 -1.58 -10.17
N TRP A 65 3.15 -2.68 -9.46
CA TRP A 65 1.83 -3.27 -9.22
C TRP A 65 1.83 -4.13 -7.94
N GLY A 66 0.69 -4.19 -7.27
CA GLY A 66 0.48 -5.10 -6.14
C GLY A 66 0.06 -6.49 -6.58
N GLU A 67 0.25 -7.45 -5.69
CA GLU A 67 -0.07 -8.85 -5.90
C GLU A 67 -1.09 -9.34 -4.88
N TRP A 68 -1.86 -10.35 -5.26
CA TRP A 68 -2.83 -10.96 -4.36
C TRP A 68 -2.10 -11.87 -3.37
N CYS A 69 -2.22 -11.60 -2.06
CA CYS A 69 -1.69 -12.51 -1.04
C CYS A 69 -2.42 -13.86 -1.06
N THR A 70 -1.70 -14.94 -1.35
CA THR A 70 -2.21 -16.31 -1.42
C THR A 70 -1.90 -17.13 -0.16
N GLY A 71 -0.90 -16.73 0.63
CA GLY A 71 -0.50 -17.38 1.88
C GLY A 71 -0.69 -16.51 3.13
N SER A 72 0.01 -16.88 4.21
CA SER A 72 0.01 -16.14 5.49
C SER A 72 0.67 -14.75 5.37
N SER A 73 1.63 -14.60 4.47
CA SER A 73 2.24 -13.32 4.13
C SER A 73 2.77 -13.36 2.69
N LEU A 74 2.90 -12.19 2.08
CA LEU A 74 3.47 -11.98 0.76
C LEU A 74 4.29 -10.69 0.78
N LEU A 75 5.55 -10.78 0.35
CA LEU A 75 6.36 -9.59 0.05
C LEU A 75 5.87 -9.01 -1.26
N GLN A 76 5.49 -7.74 -1.24
CA GLN A 76 4.95 -6.99 -2.38
C GLN A 76 6.11 -6.36 -3.17
N SER A 77 7.03 -7.20 -3.65
CA SER A 77 8.27 -6.77 -4.32
C SER A 77 8.03 -5.94 -5.59
N SER A 78 6.85 -6.08 -6.20
CA SER A 78 6.45 -5.34 -7.40
C SER A 78 5.68 -4.05 -7.08
N ALA A 79 5.20 -3.86 -5.85
CA ALA A 79 4.35 -2.71 -5.50
C ALA A 79 5.14 -1.48 -5.04
N ALA A 80 6.42 -1.67 -4.73
CA ALA A 80 7.33 -0.61 -4.35
C ALA A 80 8.76 -1.01 -4.71
N GLY A 81 9.62 -0.02 -4.92
CA GLY A 81 11.03 -0.26 -5.14
C GLY A 81 11.84 1.01 -5.27
N THR A 82 13.16 0.85 -5.32
CA THR A 82 14.09 1.97 -5.40
C THR A 82 14.34 2.35 -6.85
N PHE A 83 14.01 3.59 -7.20
CA PHE A 83 14.33 4.22 -8.47
C PHE A 83 15.55 5.13 -8.29
N GLU A 84 16.48 5.06 -9.21
CA GLU A 84 17.71 5.86 -9.21
C GLU A 84 17.63 6.89 -10.33
N PHE A 85 17.79 8.17 -9.97
CA PHE A 85 17.70 9.29 -10.90
C PHE A 85 19.09 9.85 -11.17
N TYR A 86 19.45 9.93 -12.44
CA TYR A 86 20.76 10.38 -12.88
C TYR A 86 20.65 11.65 -13.72
N ILE A 87 21.61 12.55 -13.54
CA ILE A 87 21.82 13.75 -14.35
C ILE A 87 23.23 13.66 -14.92
N ASN A 88 23.37 13.68 -16.24
CA ASN A 88 24.64 13.55 -16.96
C ASN A 88 25.46 12.33 -16.47
N ASN A 89 24.81 11.17 -16.39
CA ASN A 89 25.37 9.90 -15.89
C ASN A 89 25.84 9.90 -14.43
N SER A 90 25.64 10.98 -13.69
CA SER A 90 25.89 11.06 -12.25
C SER A 90 24.61 10.81 -11.47
N LEU A 91 24.67 9.95 -10.44
CA LEU A 91 23.53 9.68 -9.57
C LEU A 91 23.20 10.93 -8.74
N ASP A 92 21.98 11.45 -8.88
CA ASP A 92 21.49 12.56 -8.06
C ASP A 92 20.83 12.05 -6.77
N ILE A 93 19.86 11.13 -6.89
CA ILE A 93 19.16 10.56 -5.75
C ILE A 93 18.60 9.17 -6.06
N SER A 94 18.49 8.35 -5.02
CA SER A 94 17.69 7.12 -5.01
C SER A 94 16.42 7.36 -4.19
N SER A 95 15.25 7.08 -4.78
CA SER A 95 13.95 7.21 -4.13
C SER A 95 13.24 5.87 -4.03
N TYR A 96 12.80 5.50 -2.83
CA TYR A 96 11.91 4.36 -2.62
C TYR A 96 10.48 4.78 -2.96
N VAL A 97 10.03 4.39 -4.14
CA VAL A 97 8.71 4.76 -4.68
C VAL A 97 7.72 3.63 -4.42
N MET A 98 6.56 3.99 -3.87
CA MET A 98 5.46 3.07 -3.63
C MET A 98 4.31 3.37 -4.58
N PHE A 99 3.64 2.32 -5.05
CA PHE A 99 2.45 2.47 -5.87
C PHE A 99 1.37 3.24 -5.11
N CYS A 100 0.79 4.23 -5.76
CA CYS A 100 -0.44 4.88 -5.36
C CYS A 100 -1.16 5.37 -6.62
N ARG A 101 -2.48 5.20 -6.72
CA ARG A 101 -3.27 5.68 -7.88
C ARG A 101 -4.01 6.99 -7.64
N MET A 102 -4.14 7.40 -6.39
CA MET A 102 -4.88 8.59 -5.99
C MET A 102 -4.02 9.42 -5.05
N GLN A 103 -4.14 10.75 -5.13
CA GLN A 103 -3.49 11.62 -4.17
C GLN A 103 -4.00 11.30 -2.75
N THR A 104 -3.08 11.07 -1.82
CA THR A 104 -3.38 10.81 -0.41
C THR A 104 -2.77 11.92 0.44
N ASN A 105 -3.43 12.24 1.56
CA ASN A 105 -2.88 13.13 2.58
C ASN A 105 -1.84 12.42 3.46
N LYS A 106 -1.69 11.09 3.30
CA LYS A 106 -0.70 10.32 4.04
C LYS A 106 0.71 10.63 3.50
N PRO A 107 1.63 11.13 4.33
CA PRO A 107 3.00 11.34 3.89
C PRO A 107 3.73 10.00 3.73
N ALA A 108 4.37 9.79 2.59
CA ALA A 108 5.14 8.58 2.30
C ALA A 108 6.24 8.32 3.34
N ALA A 109 6.86 9.39 3.86
CA ALA A 109 7.94 9.31 4.86
C ALA A 109 7.53 8.54 6.12
N SER A 110 6.35 8.81 6.68
CA SER A 110 5.88 8.17 7.91
C SER A 110 4.80 7.11 7.68
N ALA A 111 4.39 6.83 6.44
CA ALA A 111 3.44 5.76 6.16
C ALA A 111 3.96 4.40 6.66
N ALA A 112 3.15 3.71 7.48
CA ALA A 112 3.31 2.30 7.81
C ALA A 112 2.23 1.48 7.11
N TRP A 113 0.97 1.61 7.55
CA TRP A 113 -0.16 0.91 6.94
C TRP A 113 -0.56 1.50 5.59
N LEU A 114 -0.60 0.67 4.56
CA LEU A 114 -1.02 1.01 3.20
C LEU A 114 -2.54 0.83 3.04
N SER A 115 -3.31 1.60 3.81
CA SER A 115 -4.76 1.71 3.74
C SER A 115 -5.21 3.12 4.10
N GLU A 116 -6.27 3.65 3.49
CA GLU A 116 -6.79 4.98 3.85
C GLU A 116 -7.51 4.99 5.21
N ILE A 117 -7.80 3.82 5.77
CA ILE A 117 -8.39 3.66 7.09
C ILE A 117 -7.40 2.98 8.03
N ASN A 118 -7.60 3.19 9.33
CA ASN A 118 -6.86 2.52 10.40
C ASN A 118 -7.77 1.70 11.32
N ARG A 119 -9.06 1.62 10.99
CA ARG A 119 -10.07 0.84 11.70
C ARG A 119 -11.10 0.34 10.71
N LYS A 120 -11.44 -0.95 10.78
CA LYS A 120 -12.59 -1.49 10.04
C LYS A 120 -13.42 -2.45 10.88
N ILE A 121 -14.66 -2.62 10.44
CA ILE A 121 -15.53 -3.70 10.90
C ILE A 121 -15.31 -4.89 9.97
N THR A 122 -15.17 -6.08 10.55
CA THR A 122 -15.05 -7.36 9.85
C THR A 122 -16.01 -8.38 10.47
N ARG A 123 -16.06 -9.57 9.90
CA ARG A 123 -16.89 -10.69 10.38
C ARG A 123 -16.00 -11.88 10.74
N PRO A 124 -16.45 -12.77 11.63
CA PRO A 124 -15.68 -13.93 12.05
C PRO A 124 -15.06 -14.68 10.85
N ASP A 125 -15.86 -14.96 9.82
CA ASP A 125 -15.44 -15.79 8.68
C ASP A 125 -14.86 -14.98 7.51
N SER A 126 -14.48 -13.71 7.74
CA SER A 126 -13.90 -12.87 6.69
C SER A 126 -12.42 -13.16 6.45
N LYS A 127 -12.04 -13.25 5.17
CA LYS A 127 -10.63 -13.36 4.78
C LYS A 127 -9.99 -11.98 4.73
N GLU A 128 -9.36 -11.57 5.82
CA GLU A 128 -8.82 -10.22 5.93
C GLU A 128 -7.35 -10.12 5.51
N TYR A 129 -6.97 -8.96 5.00
CA TYR A 129 -5.59 -8.64 4.62
C TYR A 129 -5.21 -7.26 5.15
N ALA A 130 -3.97 -7.13 5.60
CA ALA A 130 -3.37 -5.85 5.97
C ALA A 130 -2.02 -5.72 5.29
N SER A 131 -1.73 -4.55 4.72
CA SER A 131 -0.47 -4.29 4.04
C SER A 131 0.28 -3.16 4.72
N THR A 132 1.58 -3.35 4.97
CA THR A 132 2.43 -2.38 5.64
C THR A 132 3.77 -2.26 4.95
N ILE A 133 4.32 -1.06 4.99
CA ILE A 133 5.75 -0.81 4.76
C ILE A 133 6.48 -1.27 6.02
N ILE A 134 7.55 -2.05 5.85
CA ILE A 134 8.26 -2.65 6.98
C ILE A 134 9.77 -2.65 6.72
N THR A 135 10.56 -2.34 7.74
CA THR A 135 12.03 -2.35 7.69
C THR A 135 12.59 -3.62 8.33
N PRO A 136 13.84 -4.01 8.01
CA PRO A 136 14.49 -5.13 8.69
C PRO A 136 14.43 -5.00 10.21
N GLY A 137 14.12 -6.10 10.89
CA GLY A 137 13.99 -6.19 12.35
C GLY A 137 12.65 -5.72 12.91
N GLN A 138 11.79 -5.06 12.13
CA GLN A 138 10.44 -4.72 12.58
C GLN A 138 9.53 -5.95 12.60
N ALA A 139 8.59 -5.95 13.55
CA ALA A 139 7.59 -6.98 13.69
C ALA A 139 6.18 -6.36 13.73
N ILE A 140 5.23 -7.08 13.14
CA ILE A 140 3.80 -6.79 13.29
C ILE A 140 3.34 -7.50 14.55
N GLN A 141 3.06 -6.71 15.58
CA GLN A 141 2.49 -7.19 16.83
C GLN A 141 0.96 -7.19 16.72
N ILE A 142 0.33 -8.11 17.45
CA ILE A 142 -1.11 -8.17 17.56
C ILE A 142 -1.55 -8.26 19.01
N THR A 143 -2.58 -7.49 19.35
CA THR A 143 -3.27 -7.55 20.64
C THR A 143 -4.73 -7.90 20.38
N VAL A 144 -5.31 -8.80 21.19
CA VAL A 144 -6.70 -9.26 21.04
C VAL A 144 -7.50 -8.84 22.27
N LYS A 145 -8.68 -8.27 22.03
CA LYS A 145 -9.70 -8.06 23.05
C LYS A 145 -10.80 -9.11 22.88
N LYS A 146 -11.09 -9.84 23.94
CA LYS A 146 -12.12 -10.87 23.97
C LYS A 146 -13.51 -10.29 24.22
N THR A 147 -14.54 -11.09 23.93
CA THR A 147 -15.95 -10.78 24.20
C THR A 147 -16.25 -10.61 25.69
N ASP A 148 -15.56 -11.36 26.55
CA ASP A 148 -15.60 -11.23 28.02
C ASP A 148 -14.93 -9.95 28.55
N GLY A 149 -14.35 -9.13 27.66
CA GLY A 149 -13.69 -7.87 27.99
C GLY A 149 -12.19 -7.99 28.31
N THR A 150 -11.66 -9.21 28.48
CA THR A 150 -10.24 -9.43 28.74
C THR A 150 -9.39 -9.09 27.52
N THR A 151 -8.17 -8.61 27.76
CA THR A 151 -7.18 -8.34 26.71
C THR A 151 -6.03 -9.33 26.83
N LEU A 152 -5.72 -10.02 25.74
CA LEU A 152 -4.64 -10.98 25.69
C LEU A 152 -3.29 -10.27 25.48
N PRO A 153 -2.19 -10.81 26.03
CA PRO A 153 -0.86 -10.22 25.84
C PRO A 153 -0.48 -10.22 24.35
N ALA A 154 0.26 -9.21 23.92
CA ALA A 154 0.63 -9.07 22.52
C ALA A 154 1.43 -10.29 22.01
N LYS A 155 1.16 -10.69 20.76
CA LYS A 155 1.92 -11.74 20.06
C LYS A 155 2.46 -11.21 18.74
N THR A 156 3.58 -11.80 18.29
CA THR A 156 4.14 -11.49 16.97
C THR A 156 3.39 -12.26 15.88
N LEU A 157 2.83 -11.53 14.91
CA LEU A 157 2.18 -12.12 13.74
C LEU A 157 3.15 -12.33 12.56
N TYR A 158 4.13 -11.44 12.44
CA TYR A 158 5.14 -11.45 11.38
C TYR A 158 6.39 -10.67 11.83
N THR A 159 7.58 -11.17 11.51
CA THR A 159 8.85 -10.46 11.70
C THR A 159 9.53 -10.32 10.34
N HIS A 160 9.95 -9.10 10.00
CA HIS A 160 10.63 -8.85 8.74
C HIS A 160 12.15 -8.96 8.91
N THR A 161 12.78 -9.72 8.03
CA THR A 161 14.24 -9.92 8.01
C THR A 161 14.90 -9.37 6.75
N GLY A 162 14.10 -9.03 5.73
CA GLY A 162 14.59 -8.50 4.45
C GLY A 162 14.89 -7.00 4.49
N THR A 163 15.24 -6.46 3.31
CA THR A 163 15.37 -5.01 3.10
C THR A 163 14.02 -4.31 3.17
N LEU A 164 14.01 -2.99 3.34
CA LEU A 164 12.78 -2.17 3.31
C LEU A 164 11.86 -2.63 2.17
N SER A 165 10.68 -3.11 2.54
CA SER A 165 9.73 -3.72 1.62
C SER A 165 8.30 -3.38 2.02
N VAL A 166 7.37 -3.59 1.10
CA VAL A 166 5.95 -3.70 1.45
C VAL A 166 5.64 -5.17 1.69
N VAL A 167 4.89 -5.47 2.75
CA VAL A 167 4.39 -6.81 3.05
C VAL A 167 2.88 -6.78 3.20
N THR A 168 2.20 -7.71 2.57
CA THR A 168 0.81 -8.03 2.89
C THR A 168 0.78 -9.25 3.79
N ILE A 169 -0.04 -9.20 4.83
CA ILE A 169 -0.28 -10.32 5.74
C ILE A 169 -1.75 -10.73 5.71
N ASP A 170 -1.98 -12.02 5.87
CA ASP A 170 -3.29 -12.56 6.23
C ASP A 170 -3.67 -12.06 7.63
N ALA A 171 -4.67 -11.20 7.72
CA ALA A 171 -5.16 -10.64 8.96
C ALA A 171 -6.50 -11.27 9.39
N SER A 172 -6.87 -12.42 8.81
CA SER A 172 -8.18 -13.06 9.05
C SER A 172 -8.38 -13.41 10.53
N PRO A 173 -9.61 -13.27 11.08
CA PRO A 173 -9.91 -13.65 12.46
C PRO A 173 -9.55 -15.11 12.77
N SER A 174 -9.69 -16.02 11.79
CA SER A 174 -9.30 -17.43 11.94
C SER A 174 -7.81 -17.60 12.25
N ARG A 175 -6.93 -16.90 11.53
CA ARG A 175 -5.49 -16.91 11.79
C ARG A 175 -5.17 -16.32 13.17
N ILE A 176 -5.85 -15.25 13.55
CA ILE A 176 -5.66 -14.61 14.85
C ILE A 176 -6.10 -15.56 15.97
N ALA A 177 -7.25 -16.21 15.83
CA ALA A 177 -7.74 -17.22 16.76
C ALA A 177 -6.73 -18.36 16.94
N THR A 178 -6.16 -18.88 15.84
CA THR A 178 -5.10 -19.89 15.88
C THR A 178 -3.86 -19.39 16.61
N LEU A 179 -3.39 -18.17 16.34
CA LEU A 179 -2.21 -17.61 16.99
C LEU A 179 -2.37 -17.49 18.51
N PHE A 180 -3.58 -17.18 18.97
CA PHE A 180 -3.89 -17.02 20.39
C PHE A 180 -4.40 -18.28 21.08
N LEU A 181 -4.63 -19.37 20.32
CA LEU A 181 -5.20 -20.62 20.82
C LEU A 181 -6.57 -20.43 21.47
N ILE A 182 -7.42 -19.62 20.84
CA ILE A 182 -8.79 -19.32 21.27
C ILE A 182 -9.79 -19.64 20.16
N GLN A 183 -11.07 -19.73 20.53
CA GLN A 183 -12.14 -19.78 19.53
C GLN A 183 -12.31 -18.41 18.86
N GLN A 184 -12.68 -18.43 17.57
CA GLN A 184 -12.81 -17.21 16.76
C GLN A 184 -13.95 -16.31 17.25
N ASP A 185 -15.04 -16.89 17.74
CA ASP A 185 -16.19 -16.18 18.32
C ASP A 185 -15.87 -15.52 19.68
N ALA A 186 -14.78 -15.94 20.33
CA ALA A 186 -14.29 -15.28 21.54
C ALA A 186 -13.59 -13.94 21.25
N ILE A 187 -13.29 -13.63 19.98
CA ILE A 187 -12.63 -12.38 19.58
C ILE A 187 -13.69 -11.28 19.42
N ARG A 188 -13.55 -10.19 20.18
CA ARG A 188 -14.35 -8.96 20.00
C ARG A 188 -13.67 -8.00 19.05
N SER A 189 -12.37 -7.81 19.20
CA SER A 189 -11.55 -7.00 18.31
C SER A 189 -10.09 -7.39 18.42
N TYR A 190 -9.31 -6.99 17.42
CA TYR A 190 -7.85 -7.12 17.46
C TYR A 190 -7.18 -5.94 16.77
N VAL A 191 -5.98 -5.62 17.23
CA VAL A 191 -5.18 -4.49 16.73
C VAL A 191 -3.86 -5.03 16.22
N LEU A 192 -3.54 -4.72 14.97
CA LEU A 192 -2.21 -4.89 14.41
C LEU A 192 -1.39 -3.63 14.68
N SER A 193 -0.17 -3.78 15.18
CA SER A 193 0.72 -2.69 15.53
C SER A 193 2.09 -2.87 14.88
N VAL A 194 2.56 -1.84 14.17
CA VAL A 194 3.90 -1.81 13.57
C VAL A 194 4.37 -0.35 13.50
N ALA A 195 5.65 -0.11 13.78
CA ALA A 195 6.25 1.23 13.72
C ALA A 195 5.46 2.33 14.47
N GLY A 196 4.85 1.98 15.62
CA GLY A 196 4.04 2.89 16.43
C GLY A 196 2.65 3.22 15.86
N GLN A 197 2.25 2.60 14.75
CA GLN A 197 0.93 2.78 14.13
C GLN A 197 0.07 1.53 14.28
N ASN A 198 -1.23 1.76 14.44
CA ASN A 198 -2.21 0.72 14.69
C ASN A 198 -3.20 0.59 13.53
N PHE A 199 -3.61 -0.64 13.27
CA PHE A 199 -4.74 -0.98 12.43
C PHE A 199 -5.70 -1.88 13.23
N GLU A 200 -6.92 -1.41 13.47
CA GLU A 200 -7.91 -2.11 14.28
C GLU A 200 -8.97 -2.83 13.44
N PHE A 201 -9.28 -4.06 13.84
CA PHE A 201 -10.38 -4.85 13.32
C PHE A 201 -11.41 -5.08 14.44
N LEU A 202 -12.63 -4.61 14.22
CA LEU A 202 -13.77 -4.87 15.09
C LEU A 202 -14.58 -6.03 14.52
N ILE A 203 -14.83 -7.07 15.32
CA ILE A 203 -15.65 -8.20 14.89
C ILE A 203 -17.12 -7.87 15.14
N ASP A 204 -17.92 -7.82 14.08
CA ASP A 204 -19.37 -7.88 14.18
C ASP A 204 -19.81 -9.36 14.20
N SER A 205 -20.25 -9.83 15.36
CA SER A 205 -20.69 -11.22 15.58
C SER A 205 -22.17 -11.45 15.25
N THR A 206 -22.87 -10.43 14.77
CA THR A 206 -24.29 -10.55 14.38
C THR A 206 -24.42 -11.55 13.23
N ARG A 207 -25.39 -12.46 13.35
CA ARG A 207 -25.71 -13.43 12.29
C ARG A 207 -26.62 -12.78 11.26
N TYR A 208 -26.14 -12.67 10.04
CA TYR A 208 -26.93 -12.19 8.91
C TYR A 208 -27.16 -13.35 7.95
N THR A 209 -28.35 -13.40 7.35
CA THR A 209 -28.70 -14.42 6.35
C THR A 209 -27.86 -14.29 5.10
N GLU A 210 -27.57 -13.06 4.66
CA GLU A 210 -26.79 -12.76 3.46
C GLU A 210 -25.57 -11.92 3.82
N VAL A 211 -24.39 -12.50 3.60
CA VAL A 211 -23.10 -11.84 3.80
C VAL A 211 -22.28 -11.98 2.53
N TRP A 212 -21.84 -10.84 2.01
CA TRP A 212 -21.04 -10.75 0.80
C TRP A 212 -19.65 -10.26 1.14
N GLN A 213 -18.61 -10.92 0.62
CA GLN A 213 -17.22 -10.52 0.80
C GLN A 213 -16.61 -10.20 -0.56
N PHE A 214 -16.14 -8.98 -0.73
CA PHE A 214 -15.48 -8.49 -1.94
C PHE A 214 -14.02 -8.26 -1.67
N ARG A 215 -13.16 -8.99 -2.36
CA ARG A 215 -11.74 -8.70 -2.38
C ARG A 215 -11.44 -7.64 -3.44
N TYR A 216 -10.73 -6.59 -3.08
CA TYR A 216 -10.35 -5.51 -4.00
C TYR A 216 -8.92 -5.05 -3.73
N LYS A 217 -8.35 -4.29 -4.68
CA LYS A 217 -7.09 -3.58 -4.50
C LYS A 217 -7.36 -2.12 -4.19
N ASN A 218 -6.83 -1.65 -3.06
CA ASN A 218 -7.01 -0.27 -2.61
C ASN A 218 -6.18 0.73 -3.45
N VAL A 219 -6.10 1.99 -3.00
CA VAL A 219 -5.37 3.03 -3.73
C VAL A 219 -3.87 2.76 -3.88
N TYR A 220 -3.29 1.94 -3.01
CA TYR A 220 -1.89 1.51 -3.03
C TYR A 220 -1.66 0.21 -3.82
N ASP A 221 -2.69 -0.24 -4.55
CA ASP A 221 -2.76 -1.56 -5.20
C ASP A 221 -2.65 -2.75 -4.23
N MET A 222 -2.88 -2.52 -2.94
CA MET A 222 -2.81 -3.53 -1.90
C MET A 222 -4.15 -4.23 -1.70
N PRO A 223 -4.15 -5.55 -1.44
CA PRO A 223 -5.38 -6.29 -1.23
C PRO A 223 -6.06 -5.90 0.08
N GLU A 224 -7.37 -5.67 0.00
CA GLU A 224 -8.28 -5.45 1.12
C GLU A 224 -9.58 -6.22 0.86
N VAL A 225 -10.40 -6.34 1.90
CA VAL A 225 -11.74 -6.93 1.81
C VAL A 225 -12.80 -5.92 2.25
N LEU A 226 -13.89 -5.86 1.50
CA LEU A 226 -15.11 -5.17 1.86
C LEU A 226 -16.18 -6.22 2.16
N THR A 227 -16.83 -6.10 3.30
CA THR A 227 -17.96 -6.97 3.66
C THR A 227 -19.25 -6.16 3.60
N ALA A 228 -20.27 -6.72 2.95
CA ALA A 228 -21.61 -6.13 2.85
C ALA A 228 -22.65 -7.14 3.36
N ILE A 229 -23.78 -6.62 3.83
CA ILE A 229 -24.92 -7.40 4.33
C ILE A 229 -26.19 -7.08 3.58
N GLY A 230 -27.11 -8.04 3.55
CA GLY A 230 -28.39 -7.92 2.88
C GLY A 230 -28.31 -8.19 1.38
N VAL A 231 -29.40 -7.87 0.70
CA VAL A 231 -29.60 -8.19 -0.72
C VAL A 231 -28.74 -7.27 -1.58
N ILE A 232 -27.85 -7.86 -2.37
CA ILE A 232 -27.08 -7.13 -3.38
C ILE A 232 -27.72 -7.39 -4.75
N ILE A 233 -28.16 -6.33 -5.41
CA ILE A 233 -28.59 -6.40 -6.81
C ILE A 233 -27.39 -6.10 -7.70
N VAL A 234 -26.91 -7.13 -8.39
CA VAL A 234 -25.88 -6.98 -9.42
C VAL A 234 -26.53 -6.59 -10.73
N LEU A 235 -26.47 -5.30 -11.06
CA LEU A 235 -26.89 -4.81 -12.38
C LEU A 235 -25.71 -4.95 -13.35
N ALA A 236 -25.65 -6.09 -14.04
CA ALA A 236 -24.66 -6.30 -15.09
C ALA A 236 -25.08 -5.51 -16.35
N TYR A 237 -24.53 -4.29 -16.52
CA TYR A 237 -24.58 -3.61 -17.81
C TYR A 237 -23.46 -4.15 -18.70
N SER A 238 -23.83 -4.91 -19.72
CA SER A 238 -22.93 -5.25 -20.82
C SER A 238 -22.70 -4.00 -21.67
N LEU A 239 -21.70 -3.21 -21.30
CA LEU A 239 -21.16 -2.14 -22.12
C LEU A 239 -19.65 -2.34 -22.12
N LEU A 240 -19.13 -3.06 -23.13
CA LEU A 240 -17.79 -3.00 -23.77
C LEU A 240 -16.52 -2.61 -22.96
N SER A 241 -16.56 -2.50 -21.64
CA SER A 241 -15.51 -1.89 -20.80
C SER A 241 -15.30 -2.60 -19.46
N GLY A 242 -15.87 -3.79 -19.25
CA GLY A 242 -15.53 -4.68 -18.13
C GLY A 242 -15.74 -4.12 -16.71
N ARG A 243 -16.59 -3.10 -16.53
CA ARG A 243 -16.88 -2.52 -15.19
C ARG A 243 -18.20 -3.04 -14.65
N VAL A 244 -18.14 -3.71 -13.50
CA VAL A 244 -19.33 -4.08 -12.71
C VAL A 244 -19.66 -2.94 -11.75
N ILE A 245 -20.86 -2.38 -11.85
CA ILE A 245 -21.38 -1.39 -10.88
C ILE A 245 -22.26 -2.14 -9.89
N LEU A 246 -21.88 -2.14 -8.62
CA LEU A 246 -22.69 -2.69 -7.53
C LEU A 246 -23.56 -1.58 -6.95
N ARG A 247 -24.88 -1.78 -6.92
CA ARG A 247 -25.82 -0.88 -6.23
C ARG A 247 -26.29 -1.59 -4.96
N LEU A 248 -25.89 -1.05 -3.82
CA LEU A 248 -26.44 -1.44 -2.52
C LEU A 248 -27.82 -0.80 -2.38
N ILE A 249 -28.84 -1.60 -2.09
CA ILE A 249 -30.16 -1.12 -1.70
C ILE A 249 -30.28 -1.43 -0.21
N SER A 250 -30.32 -0.37 0.61
CA SER A 250 -30.63 -0.44 2.03
C SER A 250 -32.13 -0.40 2.25
#